data_AF-A0A2I0NZR8-F1
#
_entry.id   AF-A0A2I0NZR8-F1
#
_cell.length_a   1.000
_cell.length_b   1.000
_cell.length_c   1.000
_cell.angle_alpha   90.00
_cell.angle_beta   90.00
_cell.angle_gamma   90.00
#
_symmetry.space_group_name_H-M   'P 1'
#
loop_
_entity.id
_entity.type
_entity.pdbx_description
1 polymer ?
#
loop_
_entity_poly.entity_id
_entity_poly.type
_entity_poly.pdbx_seq_one_letter_code
_entity_poly.pdbx_strand_id
1 'polypeptide(L)'
;ANTAENPEIFGKGIVFSAICETQAIYGLLIAVLILSLTGVLSGDFSVQMTVALGTIGAGLAVGLAGFSAIGQGITSAGAIAAAVRNPDSIGRSLVFAAMSETFAIFGLLVAILILFGLGLFQLGG
;
A
#
# COMPACT_ATOMS: atom_id res chain seq x y z
N ALA A 1 4.56 -5.83 31.26
CA ALA A 1 4.52 -6.99 30.35
C ALA A 1 4.87 -6.46 28.97
N ASN A 2 6.08 -6.71 28.51
CA ASN A 2 6.59 -6.22 27.23
C ASN A 2 6.57 -7.35 26.21
N THR A 3 6.36 -7.04 24.93
CA THR A 3 6.39 -8.02 23.82
C THR A 3 7.71 -8.81 23.76
N ALA A 4 8.81 -8.23 24.25
CA ALA A 4 10.13 -8.87 24.32
C ALA A 4 10.20 -10.07 25.29
N GLU A 5 9.29 -10.18 26.25
CA GLU A 5 9.28 -11.25 27.25
C GLU A 5 8.44 -12.46 26.82
N ASN A 6 7.61 -12.32 25.77
CA ASN A 6 6.71 -13.35 25.28
C ASN A 6 6.93 -13.64 23.78
N PRO A 7 7.72 -14.67 23.42
CA PRO A 7 8.05 -14.99 22.02
C PRO A 7 6.83 -15.30 21.15
N GLU A 8 5.74 -15.81 21.75
CA GLU A 8 4.49 -16.05 21.03
C GLU A 8 3.81 -14.75 20.59
N ILE A 9 3.83 -13.70 21.42
CA ILE A 9 3.27 -12.38 21.07
C ILE A 9 4.20 -11.65 20.09
N PHE A 10 5.51 -11.86 20.19
CA PHE A 10 6.47 -11.34 19.21
C PHE A 10 6.18 -11.86 17.79
N GLY A 11 6.00 -13.18 17.62
CA GLY A 11 5.65 -13.76 16.32
C GLY A 11 4.33 -13.21 15.76
N LYS A 12 3.33 -13.01 16.62
CA LYS A 12 2.06 -12.40 16.22
C LYS A 12 2.19 -10.89 15.92
N GLY A 13 3.11 -10.20 16.58
CA GLY A 13 3.45 -8.80 16.29
C GLY A 13 4.10 -8.59 14.92
N ILE A 14 4.89 -9.56 14.45
CA ILE A 14 5.46 -9.54 13.09
C ILE A 14 4.36 -9.51 12.03
N VAL A 15 3.25 -10.24 12.24
CA VAL A 15 2.12 -10.26 11.29
C VAL A 15 1.52 -8.87 11.12
N PHE A 16 1.33 -8.13 12.21
CA PHE A 16 0.84 -6.74 12.15
C PHE A 16 1.83 -5.81 11.45
N SER A 17 3.14 -6.02 11.64
CA SER A 17 4.17 -5.25 10.93
C SER A 17 4.15 -5.53 9.43
N ALA A 18 3.99 -6.81 9.03
CA ALA A 18 3.95 -7.21 7.63
C ALA A 18 2.75 -6.61 6.89
N ILE A 19 1.58 -6.52 7.53
CA ILE A 19 0.40 -5.91 6.92
C ILE A 19 0.58 -4.39 6.73
N CYS A 20 1.42 -3.72 7.54
CA CYS A 20 1.79 -2.31 7.34
C CYS A 20 2.73 -2.08 6.15
N GLU A 21 3.32 -3.12 5.57
CA GLU A 21 4.16 -2.98 4.38
C GLU A 21 3.35 -2.88 3.08
N THR A 22 2.08 -3.31 3.08
CA THR A 22 1.30 -3.44 1.85
C THR A 22 1.08 -2.10 1.14
N GLN A 23 0.92 -1.01 1.89
CA GLN A 23 0.79 0.35 1.33
C GLN A 23 2.03 0.79 0.55
N ALA A 24 3.22 0.41 1.02
CA ALA A 24 4.46 0.69 0.31
C ALA A 24 4.56 -0.16 -0.97
N ILE A 25 4.12 -1.42 -0.92
CA ILE A 25 4.09 -2.31 -2.08
C ILE A 25 3.16 -1.76 -3.17
N TYR A 26 2.00 -1.22 -2.81
CA TYR A 26 1.07 -0.59 -3.77
C TYR A 26 1.70 0.64 -4.46
N GLY A 27 2.39 1.49 -3.70
CA GLY A 27 3.11 2.64 -4.26
C GLY A 27 4.24 2.22 -5.19
N LEU A 28 5.03 1.22 -4.78
CA LEU A 28 6.10 0.65 -5.60
C LEU A 28 5.56 0.07 -6.91
N LEU A 29 4.46 -0.69 -6.84
CA LEU A 29 3.82 -1.27 -8.01
C LEU A 29 3.44 -0.20 -9.04
N ILE A 30 2.76 0.87 -8.63
CA ILE A 30 2.37 1.95 -9.54
C ILE A 30 3.59 2.69 -10.10
N ALA A 31 4.63 2.93 -9.29
CA ALA A 31 5.85 3.56 -9.76
C ALA A 31 6.55 2.72 -10.86
N VAL A 32 6.65 1.41 -10.65
CA VAL A 32 7.21 0.48 -11.65
C VAL A 32 6.35 0.42 -12.90
N LEU A 33 5.02 0.39 -12.77
CA LEU A 33 4.12 0.42 -13.92
C LEU A 33 4.25 1.72 -14.74
N ILE A 34 4.31 2.88 -14.09
CA ILE A 34 4.53 4.15 -14.78
C ILE A 34 5.88 4.13 -15.52
N LEU A 35 6.95 3.73 -14.86
CA LEU A 35 8.29 3.65 -15.45
C LEU A 35 8.36 2.69 -16.65
N SER A 36 7.70 1.53 -16.55
CA SER A 36 7.68 0.52 -17.60
C SER A 36 6.80 0.91 -18.78
N LEU A 37 5.63 1.51 -18.53
CA LEU A 37 4.64 1.79 -19.57
C LEU A 37 4.89 3.12 -20.31
N THR A 38 5.63 4.06 -19.70
CA THR A 38 5.99 5.33 -20.34
C THR A 38 7.23 5.24 -21.24
N GLY A 39 7.91 4.09 -21.29
CA GLY A 39 9.11 3.91 -22.11
C GLY A 39 10.39 4.51 -21.53
N VAL A 40 10.32 5.11 -20.34
CA VAL A 40 11.47 5.72 -19.63
C VAL A 40 12.60 4.72 -19.42
N LEU A 41 12.29 3.45 -19.12
CA LEU A 41 13.29 2.38 -18.99
C LEU A 41 13.99 2.03 -20.30
N SER A 42 13.31 2.21 -21.43
CA SER A 42 13.82 1.90 -22.77
C SER A 42 14.64 3.04 -23.38
N GLY A 43 14.71 4.20 -22.69
CA GLY A 43 15.43 5.39 -23.16
C GLY A 43 14.67 6.25 -24.17
N ASP A 44 13.38 5.97 -24.38
CA ASP A 44 12.49 6.81 -25.20
C ASP A 44 11.77 7.82 -24.29
N PHE A 45 11.97 9.10 -24.57
CA PHE A 45 11.37 10.21 -23.81
C PHE A 45 10.23 10.90 -24.57
N SER A 46 9.69 10.27 -25.62
CA SER A 46 8.55 10.77 -26.39
C SER A 46 7.21 10.59 -25.64
N VAL A 47 7.09 11.16 -24.43
CA VAL A 47 5.86 11.10 -23.63
C VAL A 47 4.97 12.29 -23.97
N GLN A 48 3.73 12.02 -24.39
CA GLN A 48 2.73 13.06 -24.63
C GLN A 48 2.38 13.77 -23.31
N MET A 49 2.20 15.10 -23.35
CA MET A 49 1.90 15.92 -22.17
C MET A 49 0.68 15.41 -21.38
N THR A 50 -0.35 14.91 -22.07
CA THR A 50 -1.55 14.30 -21.46
C THR A 50 -1.21 13.07 -20.63
N VAL A 51 -0.34 12.20 -21.14
CA VAL A 51 0.13 10.99 -20.44
C VAL A 51 0.98 11.37 -19.24
N ALA A 52 1.91 12.32 -19.41
CA ALA A 52 2.74 12.81 -18.31
C ALA A 52 1.89 13.34 -17.14
N LEU A 53 0.92 14.21 -17.41
CA LEU A 53 0.05 14.75 -16.37
C LEU A 53 -0.83 13.68 -15.71
N GLY A 54 -1.33 12.73 -16.51
CA GLY A 54 -2.14 11.62 -16.01
C GLY A 54 -1.34 10.65 -15.12
N THR A 55 -0.09 10.34 -15.47
CA THR A 55 0.77 9.48 -14.63
C THR A 55 1.15 10.14 -13.30
N ILE A 56 1.33 11.46 -13.26
CA ILE A 56 1.46 12.21 -12.01
C ILE A 56 0.19 12.08 -11.18
N GLY A 57 -0.99 12.20 -11.80
CA GLY A 57 -2.28 11.97 -11.15
C GLY A 57 -2.41 10.56 -10.55
N ALA A 58 -1.96 9.53 -11.27
CA ALA A 58 -1.94 8.15 -10.78
C ALA A 58 -1.00 7.97 -9.58
N GLY A 59 0.21 8.55 -9.65
CA GLY A 59 1.17 8.53 -8.55
C GLY A 59 0.65 9.26 -7.29
N LEU A 60 -0.02 10.41 -7.47
CA LEU A 60 -0.64 11.15 -6.37
C LEU A 60 -1.82 10.38 -5.76
N ALA A 61 -2.66 9.73 -6.56
CA ALA A 61 -3.79 8.95 -6.06
C ALA A 61 -3.34 7.83 -5.10
N VAL A 62 -2.32 7.05 -5.49
CA VAL A 62 -1.79 5.97 -4.64
C VAL A 62 -0.97 6.54 -3.47
N GLY A 63 -0.20 7.61 -3.68
CA GLY A 63 0.62 8.24 -2.64
C GLY A 63 -0.23 8.84 -1.52
N LEU A 64 -1.32 9.53 -1.88
CA LEU A 64 -2.26 10.09 -0.90
C LEU A 64 -3.04 9.00 -0.16
N ALA A 65 -3.45 7.94 -0.86
CA ALA A 65 -4.09 6.79 -0.20
C ALA A 65 -3.13 6.04 0.73
N GLY A 66 -1.83 6.08 0.45
CA GLY A 66 -0.78 5.51 1.30
C GLY A 66 -0.70 6.11 2.70
N PHE A 67 -1.22 7.32 2.93
CA PHE A 67 -1.32 7.89 4.29
C PHE A 67 -2.21 7.07 5.23
N SER A 68 -3.08 6.20 4.70
CA SER A 68 -3.83 5.23 5.50
C SER A 68 -2.93 4.29 6.33
N ALA A 69 -1.66 4.09 5.93
CA ALA A 69 -0.67 3.32 6.69
C ALA A 69 -0.43 3.88 8.10
N ILE A 70 -0.57 5.20 8.31
CA ILE A 70 -0.42 5.82 9.64
C ILE A 70 -1.52 5.32 10.58
N GLY A 71 -2.77 5.33 10.11
CA GLY A 71 -3.90 4.80 10.88
C GLY A 71 -3.74 3.32 11.21
N GLN A 72 -3.31 2.53 10.22
CA GLN A 72 -3.06 1.12 10.40
C GLN A 72 -1.92 0.83 11.40
N GLY A 73 -0.85 1.63 11.37
CA GLY A 73 0.25 1.53 12.34
C GLY A 73 -0.20 1.79 13.77
N ILE A 74 -1.06 2.80 13.97
CA ILE A 74 -1.65 3.10 15.29
C ILE A 74 -2.55 1.96 15.77
N THR A 75 -3.43 1.45 14.92
CA THR A 75 -4.31 0.31 15.24
C THR A 75 -3.49 -0.95 15.55
N SER A 76 -2.42 -1.19 14.79
CA SER A 76 -1.52 -2.33 14.97
C SER A 76 -0.72 -2.25 16.28
N ALA A 77 -0.22 -1.06 16.64
CA ALA A 77 0.46 -0.86 17.92
C ALA A 77 -0.49 -1.11 19.11
N GLY A 78 -1.73 -0.62 19.04
CA GLY A 78 -2.76 -0.88 20.03
C GLY A 78 -3.16 -2.36 20.11
N ALA A 79 -3.22 -3.04 18.96
CA ALA A 79 -3.48 -4.47 18.86
C ALA A 79 -2.39 -5.32 19.54
N ILE A 80 -1.12 -5.01 19.28
CA ILE A 80 0.02 -5.71 19.90
C ILE A 80 0.02 -5.47 21.42
N ALA A 81 -0.28 -4.26 21.88
CA ALA A 81 -0.39 -3.97 23.31
C ALA A 81 -1.54 -4.72 23.99
N ALA A 82 -2.70 -4.84 23.32
CA ALA A 82 -3.84 -5.61 23.82
C ALA A 82 -3.58 -7.13 23.82
N ALA A 83 -2.86 -7.62 22.81
CA ALA A 83 -2.46 -9.02 22.65
C ALA A 83 -1.64 -9.54 23.82
N VAL A 84 -0.79 -8.69 24.43
CA VAL A 84 -0.02 -9.05 25.63
C VAL A 84 -0.91 -9.41 26.82
N ARG A 85 -2.11 -8.81 26.92
CA ARG A 85 -3.06 -9.08 28.01
C ARG A 85 -4.04 -10.20 27.66
N ASN A 86 -4.49 -10.25 26.41
CA ASN A 86 -5.46 -11.23 25.93
C ASN A 86 -5.04 -11.73 24.53
N PRO A 87 -4.28 -12.83 24.43
CA PRO A 87 -3.76 -13.34 23.16
C PRO A 87 -4.87 -13.75 22.18
N ASP A 88 -6.06 -14.12 22.66
CA ASP A 88 -7.22 -14.48 21.82
C ASP A 88 -7.83 -13.27 21.07
N SER A 89 -7.49 -12.05 21.47
CA SER A 89 -8.02 -10.83 20.83
C SER A 89 -7.36 -10.51 19.47
N ILE A 90 -6.23 -11.14 19.16
CA ILE A 90 -5.40 -10.84 17.97
C ILE A 90 -6.17 -10.99 16.66
N GLY A 91 -6.97 -12.04 16.52
CA GLY A 91 -7.77 -12.25 15.30
C GLY A 91 -8.78 -11.12 15.05
N ARG A 92 -9.43 -10.61 16.11
CA ARG A 92 -10.34 -9.47 16.00
C ARG A 92 -9.58 -8.18 15.69
N SER A 93 -8.42 -7.98 16.31
CA SER A 93 -7.56 -6.83 16.05
C SER A 93 -7.03 -6.82 14.61
N LEU A 94 -6.77 -7.98 14.01
CA LEU A 94 -6.37 -8.10 12.62
C LEU A 94 -7.46 -7.59 11.67
N VAL A 95 -8.72 -7.89 11.96
CA VAL A 95 -9.87 -7.38 11.18
C VAL A 95 -9.91 -5.85 11.22
N PHE A 96 -9.70 -5.23 12.39
CA PHE A 96 -9.64 -3.77 12.48
C PHE A 96 -8.46 -3.17 11.71
N ALA A 97 -7.29 -3.82 11.72
CA ALA A 97 -6.15 -3.38 10.90
C ALA A 97 -6.48 -3.48 9.40
N ALA A 98 -7.10 -4.57 8.96
CA ALA A 98 -7.49 -4.80 7.56
C ALA A 98 -8.56 -3.80 7.06
N MET A 99 -9.41 -3.26 7.93
CA MET A 99 -10.35 -2.20 7.54
C MET A 99 -9.63 -0.96 7.00
N SER A 100 -8.47 -0.62 7.56
CA SER A 100 -7.63 0.49 7.08
C SER A 100 -7.04 0.23 5.70
N GLU A 101 -6.83 -1.04 5.35
CA GLU A 101 -6.24 -1.43 4.07
C GLU A 101 -7.17 -1.15 2.87
N THR A 102 -8.48 -1.18 3.10
CA THR A 102 -9.49 -0.84 2.08
C THR A 102 -9.23 0.53 1.43
N PHE A 103 -8.78 1.52 2.21
CA PHE A 103 -8.47 2.86 1.69
C PHE A 103 -7.26 2.86 0.75
N ALA A 104 -6.23 2.08 1.09
CA ALA A 104 -5.06 1.92 0.23
C ALA A 104 -5.42 1.22 -1.09
N ILE A 105 -6.27 0.18 -1.02
CA ILE A 105 -6.77 -0.53 -2.20
C ILE A 105 -7.58 0.40 -3.10
N PHE A 106 -8.40 1.29 -2.55
CA PHE A 106 -9.14 2.28 -3.36
C PHE A 106 -8.21 3.25 -4.09
N GLY A 107 -7.15 3.73 -3.44
CA GLY A 107 -6.14 4.56 -4.11
C GLY A 107 -5.39 3.84 -5.22
N LEU A 108 -5.03 2.57 -4.97
CA LEU A 108 -4.44 1.71 -5.98
C LEU A 108 -5.38 1.51 -7.17
N LEU A 109 -6.65 1.23 -6.92
CA LEU A 109 -7.66 1.05 -7.98
C LEU A 109 -7.81 2.31 -8.83
N VAL A 110 -7.89 3.49 -8.20
CA VAL A 110 -7.96 4.77 -8.93
C VAL A 110 -6.71 4.98 -9.78
N ALA A 111 -5.51 4.70 -9.24
CA ALA A 111 -4.27 4.80 -10.00
C ALA A 111 -4.27 3.87 -11.23
N ILE A 112 -4.70 2.61 -11.07
CA ILE A 112 -4.82 1.65 -12.18
C ILE A 112 -5.83 2.14 -13.23
N LEU A 113 -6.99 2.65 -12.81
CA LEU A 113 -8.00 3.16 -13.73
C LEU A 113 -7.51 4.38 -14.53
N ILE A 114 -6.70 5.25 -13.91
CA ILE A 114 -6.05 6.36 -14.62
C ILE A 114 -5.09 5.83 -15.69
N LEU A 115 -4.21 4.89 -15.34
CA LEU A 115 -3.26 4.30 -16.29
C LEU A 115 -4.00 3.61 -17.45
N PHE A 116 -5.09 2.92 -17.15
CA PHE A 116 -5.94 2.28 -18.17
C PHE A 116 -6.65 3.29 -19.06
N GLY A 117 -7.22 4.36 -18.48
CA GLY A 117 -7.89 5.43 -19.23
C GLY A 117 -6.95 6.23 -20.14
N LEU A 118 -5.65 6.28 -19.82
CA LEU A 118 -4.62 6.86 -20.68
C LEU A 118 -4.18 5.95 -21.83
N GLY A 119 -4.67 4.71 -21.89
CA GLY A 119 -4.28 3.75 -22.93
C GLY A 119 -2.83 3.24 -22.79
N LEU A 120 -2.18 3.43 -21.65
CA LEU A 120 -0.78 3.03 -21.43
C LEU A 120 -0.56 1.52 -21.57
N PHE A 121 -1.57 0.70 -21.27
CA PHE A 121 -1.51 -0.75 -21.48
C PHE A 121 -1.62 -1.18 -22.95
N GLN A 122 -2.00 -0.26 -23.86
CA GLN A 122 -2.07 -0.51 -25.31
C GLN A 122 -0.85 0.02 -26.06
N LEU A 123 -0.09 0.95 -25.47
CA LEU A 123 1.12 1.56 -26.05
C LEU A 123 2.34 0.61 -26.12
N GLY A 124 2.24 -0.61 -25.59
CA GLY A 124 3.29 -1.64 -25.64
C GLY A 124 3.23 -2.57 -26.86
N GLY A 125 2.51 -2.19 -27.93
CA GLY A 125 2.36 -2.96 -29.17
C GLY A 125 3.11 -2.37 -30.35
#